data_AF-A0A832QSV7-F1
#
_entry.id   AF-A0A832QSV7-F1
#
_cell.length_a   1.000
_cell.length_b   1.000
_cell.length_c   1.000
_cell.angle_alpha   90.00
_cell.angle_beta   90.00
_cell.angle_gamma   90.00
#
_symmetry.space_group_name_H-M   'P 1'
#
loop_
_entity.id
_entity.type
_entity.pdbx_description
1 polymer ?
#
loop_
_entity_poly.entity_id
_entity_poly.type
_entity_poly.pdbx_seq_one_letter_code
_entity_poly.pdbx_strand_id
1 'polypeptide(L)'
;MRLRIEFKSDIRPFRIPYNYNHILSAIIYRRIADPDLASELHSANSFKFFTFSQLNIPRRKSFENFLLSEDGKFYFFISSKHRAHQKSC
;
A
#
# COMPACT_ATOMS: atom_id res chain seq x y z
N MET A 1 9.00 10.97 0.64
CA MET A 1 8.03 10.67 1.71
C MET A 1 7.78 9.17 1.77
N ARG A 2 7.64 8.58 2.96
CA ARG A 2 7.27 7.17 3.15
C ARG A 2 6.13 7.07 4.16
N LEU A 3 5.01 6.51 3.72
CA LEU A 3 3.80 6.32 4.52
C LEU A 3 3.63 4.85 4.87
N ARG A 4 3.11 4.55 6.07
CA ARG A 4 2.72 3.21 6.49
C ARG A 4 1.20 3.13 6.45
N ILE A 5 0.66 2.21 5.65
CA ILE A 5 -0.78 1.97 5.57
C ILE A 5 -1.07 0.65 6.28
N GLU A 6 -1.95 0.73 7.29
CA GLU A 6 -2.39 -0.43 8.06
C GLU A 6 -3.82 -0.81 7.73
N PHE A 7 -4.07 -2.12 7.69
CA PHE A 7 -5.39 -2.70 7.51
C PHE A 7 -5.67 -3.64 8.67
N LYS A 8 -6.93 -3.62 9.09
CA LYS A 8 -7.47 -4.51 10.10
C LYS A 8 -8.80 -5.04 9.60
N SER A 9 -8.86 -6.35 9.40
CA SER A 9 -10.10 -7.05 9.10
C SER A 9 -10.83 -7.41 10.40
N ASP A 10 -12.16 -7.30 10.35
CA ASP A 10 -13.03 -7.85 11.39
C ASP A 10 -13.15 -9.37 11.28
N ILE A 11 -12.87 -9.93 10.10
CA ILE A 11 -12.84 -11.38 9.85
C ILE A 11 -11.47 -11.93 10.26
N ARG A 12 -11.47 -12.90 11.18
CA ARG A 12 -10.26 -13.57 11.68
C ARG A 12 -10.48 -15.08 11.79
N PRO A 13 -9.56 -15.91 11.26
CA PRO A 13 -8.34 -15.51 10.56
C PRO A 13 -8.62 -15.05 9.11
N PHE A 14 -7.83 -14.10 8.60
CA PHE A 14 -8.01 -13.51 7.27
C PHE A 14 -7.09 -14.16 6.23
N ARG A 15 -7.63 -14.51 5.07
CA ARG A 15 -6.89 -15.18 3.98
C ARG A 15 -6.41 -14.16 2.95
N ILE A 16 -5.12 -14.20 2.64
CA ILE A 16 -4.45 -13.30 1.69
C ILE A 16 -3.88 -14.16 0.56
N PRO A 17 -4.36 -14.03 -0.68
CA PRO A 17 -3.84 -14.82 -1.79
C PRO A 17 -2.44 -14.34 -2.18
N TYR A 18 -1.56 -15.22 -2.68
CA TYR A 18 -0.19 -14.84 -3.03
C TYR A 18 -0.08 -13.78 -4.14
N ASN A 19 -1.09 -13.69 -5.02
CA ASN A 19 -1.19 -12.68 -6.06
C ASN A 19 -1.76 -11.33 -5.56
N TYR A 20 -1.68 -11.05 -4.24
CA TYR A 20 -2.20 -9.83 -3.62
C TYR A 20 -1.67 -8.53 -4.26
N ASN A 21 -0.50 -8.55 -4.91
CA ASN A 21 0.09 -7.36 -5.53
C ASN A 21 -0.84 -6.68 -6.55
N HIS A 22 -1.58 -7.46 -7.36
CA HIS A 22 -2.51 -6.92 -8.34
C HIS A 22 -3.75 -6.28 -7.69
N ILE A 23 -4.26 -6.91 -6.64
CA ILE A 23 -5.40 -6.40 -5.87
C ILE A 23 -5.00 -5.11 -5.14
N LEU A 24 -3.83 -5.14 -4.50
CA LEU A 24 -3.31 -4.02 -3.73
C LEU A 24 -3.04 -2.80 -4.62
N SER A 25 -2.44 -3.00 -5.79
CA SER A 25 -2.21 -1.92 -6.74
C SER A 25 -3.52 -1.29 -7.21
N ALA A 26 -4.53 -2.10 -7.56
CA ALA A 26 -5.84 -1.60 -7.96
C ALA A 26 -6.53 -0.77 -6.85
N ILE A 27 -6.44 -1.23 -5.60
CA ILE A 27 -6.96 -0.48 -4.44
C ILE A 27 -6.22 0.86 -4.28
N ILE A 28 -4.90 0.84 -4.36
CA ILE A 28 -4.08 2.06 -4.26
C ILE A 28 -4.46 3.03 -5.37
N TYR A 29 -4.52 2.59 -6.63
CA TYR A 29 -4.92 3.46 -7.75
C TYR A 29 -6.31 4.06 -7.57
N ARG A 30 -7.29 3.25 -7.14
CA ARG A 30 -8.64 3.74 -6.86
C ARG A 30 -8.66 4.78 -5.74
N ARG A 31 -7.81 4.61 -4.72
CA ARG A 31 -7.69 5.55 -3.60
C ARG A 31 -6.90 6.80 -3.96
N ILE A 32 -5.88 6.73 -4.81
CA ILE A 32 -5.15 7.94 -5.26
C ILE A 32 -5.99 8.73 -6.29
N ALA A 33 -6.96 8.10 -6.96
CA ALA A 33 -7.96 8.84 -7.74
C ALA A 33 -8.91 9.68 -6.87
N ASP A 34 -8.93 9.45 -5.55
CA ASP A 34 -9.64 10.27 -4.56
C ASP A 34 -8.88 11.60 -4.38
N PRO A 35 -9.48 12.78 -4.62
CA PRO A 35 -8.81 14.08 -4.59
C PRO A 35 -8.02 14.36 -3.30
N ASP A 36 -8.52 13.91 -2.15
CA ASP A 36 -7.91 14.18 -0.85
C ASP A 36 -6.59 13.43 -0.68
N LEU A 37 -6.59 12.13 -1.00
CA LEU A 37 -5.38 11.30 -0.96
C LEU A 37 -4.46 11.61 -2.14
N ALA A 38 -5.04 11.95 -3.30
CA ALA A 38 -4.29 12.49 -4.42
C ALA A 38 -3.47 13.66 -3.93
N SER A 39 -4.06 14.66 -3.27
CA SER A 39 -3.35 15.86 -2.78
C SER A 39 -2.22 15.54 -1.80
N GLU A 40 -2.37 14.53 -0.93
CA GLU A 40 -1.29 14.10 -0.02
C GLU A 40 -0.14 13.41 -0.78
N LEU A 41 -0.43 12.74 -1.89
CA LEU A 41 0.56 12.12 -2.79
C LEU A 41 1.01 13.02 -3.96
N HIS A 42 0.27 14.08 -4.29
CA HIS A 42 0.44 15.00 -5.41
C HIS A 42 1.14 16.27 -4.95
N SER A 43 2.44 16.31 -5.21
CA SER A 43 3.13 17.56 -5.50
C SER A 43 3.82 17.51 -6.87
N ALA A 44 3.48 16.56 -7.74
CA ALA A 44 3.92 16.54 -9.12
C ALA A 44 2.78 16.09 -10.03
N ASN A 45 2.39 16.95 -10.97
CA ASN A 45 1.38 16.77 -12.03
C ASN A 45 1.67 15.63 -13.02
N SER A 46 2.41 14.60 -12.62
CA SER A 46 2.75 13.43 -13.42
C SER A 46 2.73 12.18 -12.52
N PHE A 47 1.52 11.66 -12.35
CA PHE A 47 1.21 10.32 -11.85
C PHE A 47 2.21 9.27 -12.39
N LYS A 48 3.13 8.75 -11.54
CA LYS A 48 3.80 7.42 -11.64
C LYS A 48 5.01 7.17 -10.71
N PHE A 49 5.39 8.08 -9.81
CA PHE A 49 6.62 7.90 -8.99
C PHE A 49 6.40 7.36 -7.58
N PHE A 50 5.45 6.44 -7.38
CA PHE A 50 5.32 5.74 -6.10
C PHE A 50 5.61 4.25 -6.23
N THR A 51 6.25 3.69 -5.20
CA THR A 51 6.46 2.25 -5.04
C THR A 51 5.87 1.81 -3.71
N PHE A 52 5.47 0.55 -3.61
CA PHE A 52 4.99 -0.02 -2.36
C PHE A 52 5.78 -1.27 -1.97
N SER A 53 5.91 -1.51 -0.66
CA SER A 53 6.58 -2.71 -0.14
C SER A 53 5.69 -3.94 -0.28
N GLN A 54 6.28 -5.12 -0.11
CA GLN A 54 5.50 -6.33 0.19
C GLN A 54 4.63 -6.14 1.44
N LEU A 55 3.58 -6.96 1.54
CA LEU A 55 2.65 -6.95 2.65
C LEU A 55 3.30 -7.56 3.89
N ASN A 56 3.35 -6.82 4.98
CA ASN A 56 3.81 -7.30 6.28
C ASN A 56 2.61 -7.83 7.07
N ILE A 57 2.71 -9.08 7.50
CA ILE A 57 1.67 -9.79 8.26
C ILE A 57 2.32 -10.23 9.57
N PRO A 58 2.10 -9.53 10.70
CA PRO A 58 2.78 -9.84 11.97
C PRO A 58 2.56 -11.27 12.45
N ARG A 59 1.33 -11.77 12.35
CA ARG A 59 0.96 -13.15 12.70
C ARG A 59 0.55 -13.92 11.45
N ARG A 60 1.56 -14.33 10.67
CA ARG A 60 1.36 -15.05 9.40
C ARG A 60 1.54 -16.56 9.56
N LYS A 61 0.68 -17.32 8.89
CA LYS A 61 0.93 -18.73 8.54
C LYS A 61 0.88 -18.91 7.03
N SER A 62 1.81 -19.67 6.47
CA SER A 62 1.85 -19.96 5.04
C SER A 62 1.12 -21.27 4.76
N PHE A 63 0.25 -21.25 3.76
CA PHE A 63 -0.39 -22.43 3.18
C PHE A 63 -0.02 -22.52 1.70
N GLU A 64 -0.35 -23.64 1.06
CA GLU A 64 -0.02 -23.88 -0.35
C GLU A 64 -0.53 -22.79 -1.29
N ASN A 65 -1.73 -22.25 -1.04
CA ASN A 65 -2.40 -21.31 -1.95
C ASN A 65 -2.58 -19.89 -1.38
N PHE A 66 -2.30 -19.67 -0.10
CA PHE A 66 -2.52 -18.37 0.55
C PHE A 66 -1.65 -18.17 1.80
N LEU A 67 -1.55 -16.92 2.20
CA LEU A 67 -1.07 -16.50 3.52
C LEU A 67 -2.27 -16.27 4.45
N LEU A 68 -2.18 -16.77 5.68
CA LEU A 68 -3.20 -16.56 6.70
C LEU A 68 -2.70 -15.51 7.69
N SER A 69 -3.45 -14.43 7.87
CA SER A 69 -3.28 -13.48 8.97
C SER A 69 -4.17 -13.90 10.13
N GLU A 70 -3.57 -14.39 11.22
CA GLU A 70 -4.33 -14.93 12.35
C GLU A 70 -5.18 -13.87 13.05
N ASP A 71 -4.68 -12.63 13.10
CA ASP A 71 -5.34 -11.51 13.75
C ASP A 71 -5.97 -10.49 12.79
N GLY A 72 -5.98 -10.83 11.50
CA GLY A 72 -6.55 -9.98 10.45
C GLY A 72 -5.81 -8.67 10.26
N LYS A 73 -4.59 -8.51 10.80
CA LYS A 73 -3.78 -7.31 10.66
C LYS A 73 -2.71 -7.49 9.60
N PHE A 74 -2.53 -6.46 8.78
CA PHE A 74 -1.44 -6.38 7.83
C PHE A 74 -1.16 -4.93 7.46
N TYR A 75 0.07 -4.64 7.04
CA TYR A 75 0.47 -3.31 6.65
C TYR A 75 1.48 -3.33 5.51
N PHE A 76 1.56 -2.24 4.76
CA PHE A 76 2.60 -2.04 3.77
C PHE A 76 3.05 -0.59 3.79
N PHE A 77 4.19 -0.33 3.16
CA PHE A 77 4.71 1.02 3.03
C PHE A 77 4.53 1.51 1.60
N ILE A 78 4.08 2.76 1.45
CA ILE A 78 4.10 3.48 0.18
C ILE A 78 5.23 4.50 0.26
N SER A 79 6.08 4.54 -0.76
CA SER A 79 7.15 5.53 -0.88
C SER A 79 6.96 6.31 -2.17
N SER A 80 6.97 7.64 -2.08
CA SER A 80 6.94 8.52 -3.25
C SER A 80 8.26 9.25 -3.39
N LYS A 81 8.83 9.21 -4.60
CA LYS A 81 10.02 9.98 -4.99
C LYS A 81 9.59 11.39 -5.39
N HIS A 82 9.14 12.18 -4.43
CA HIS A 82 9.08 13.62 -4.64
C HIS A 82 10.44 14.24 -4.27
N ARG A 83 11.28 14.49 -5.28
CA ARG A 83 12.28 15.56 -5.18
C ARG A 83 11.52 16.84 -5.54
N ALA A 84 11.24 17.68 -4.57
CA ALA A 84 11.02 19.08 -4.86
C ALA A 84 12.23 19.54 -5.68
N HIS A 85 12.02 19.91 -6.95
CA HIS A 85 13.02 20.64 -7.68
C HIS A 85 13.24 21.96 -6.92
N GLN A 86 14.25 22.02 -6.06
CA GLN A 86 14.90 23.28 -5.72
C GLN A 86 15.56 23.78 -7.00
N LYS A 87 14.77 24.46 -7.84
CA LYS A 87 15.30 25.55 -8.64
C LYS A 87 15.32 26.74 -7.70
N SER A 88 16.46 26.99 -7.06
CA SER A 88 16.81 28.35 -6.68
C SER A 88 17.72 28.86 -7.79
N CYS A 89 17.27 29.93 -8.44
CA CYS A 89 18.10 30.80 -9.25
C CYS A 89 19.30 31.31 -8.45
#